data_AF-A0A1A0QYB1-F1
#
_entry.id   AF-A0A1A0QYB1-F1
#
_cell.length_a   1.000
_cell.length_b   1.000
_cell.length_c   1.000
_cell.angle_alpha   90.00
_cell.angle_beta   90.00
_cell.angle_gamma   90.00
#
_symmetry.space_group_name_H-M   'P 1'
#
loop_
_entity.id
_entity.type
_entity.pdbx_description
1 polymer ?
#
loop_
_entity_poly.entity_id
_entity_poly.type
_entity_poly.pdbx_seq_one_letter_code
_entity_poly.pdbx_strand_id
1 'polypeptide(L)'
;MRHPPNTPGEWLLLLGICAGLVFSIFAFLFLLLIIGPWIVDRFGNHGPQDEPEQRLFQESAEFRSRWQHVQLWQVPYAELACEASRCGQIISILEKRRTGPMARSANDELINQISWYRTTLTTVQQAMAYVTAHGGGPQLPPHGT
;
A
#
# COMPACT_ATOMS: atom_id res chain seq x y z
N MET A 1 41.21 30.82 27.21
CA MET A 1 41.01 32.21 26.75
C MET A 1 41.42 32.26 25.29
N ARG A 2 40.48 32.39 24.35
CA ARG A 2 40.84 32.51 22.91
C ARG A 2 41.33 33.94 22.71
N HIS A 3 42.57 34.10 22.26
CA HIS A 3 43.10 35.41 21.90
C HIS A 3 42.27 36.00 20.75
N PRO A 4 41.92 37.30 20.80
CA PRO A 4 41.26 37.95 19.68
C PRO A 4 42.21 37.95 18.47
N PRO A 5 41.71 37.72 17.24
CA PRO A 5 42.54 37.70 16.05
C PRO A 5 43.19 39.06 15.87
N ASN A 6 44.51 39.08 15.78
CA ASN A 6 45.33 40.29 15.73
C ASN A 6 45.89 40.55 14.33
N THR A 7 45.66 39.65 13.38
CA THR A 7 46.08 39.81 11.99
C THR A 7 44.90 39.76 11.01
N PRO A 8 44.91 40.57 9.93
CA PRO A 8 43.82 40.60 8.95
C PRO A 8 43.60 39.25 8.25
N GLY A 9 44.63 38.39 8.16
CA GLY A 9 44.52 37.04 7.59
C GLY A 9 43.65 36.10 8.43
N GLU A 10 43.73 36.17 9.76
CA GLU A 10 42.90 35.34 10.65
C GLU A 10 41.44 35.75 10.63
N TRP A 11 41.16 37.06 10.48
CA TRP A 11 39.80 37.57 10.30
C TRP A 11 39.17 37.07 8.99
N LEU A 12 39.93 37.03 7.90
CA LEU A 12 39.47 36.51 6.62
C LEU A 12 39.17 35.00 6.67
N LEU A 13 40.00 34.22 7.37
CA LEU A 13 39.77 32.79 7.55
C LEU A 13 38.50 32.52 8.39
N LEU A 14 38.30 33.27 9.48
CA LEU A 14 37.09 33.16 10.30
C LEU A 14 35.82 33.52 9.51
N LEU A 15 35.87 34.57 8.70
CA LEU A 15 34.75 34.96 7.84
C LEU A 15 34.42 33.89 6.79
N GLY A 16 35.44 33.27 6.18
CA GLY A 16 35.25 32.17 5.23
C GLY A 16 34.60 30.93 5.87
N ILE A 17 35.05 30.55 7.07
CA ILE A 17 34.46 29.43 7.81
C ILE A 17 33.02 29.72 8.21
N CYS A 18 32.74 30.93 8.72
CA CYS A 18 31.38 31.35 9.08
C CYS A 18 30.45 31.37 7.86
N ALA A 19 30.89 31.94 6.74
CA ALA A 19 30.10 31.99 5.50
C ALA A 19 29.83 30.58 4.96
N GLY A 20 30.83 29.69 4.98
CA GLY A 20 30.68 28.29 4.56
C GLY A 20 29.70 27.49 5.43
N LEU A 21 29.76 27.67 6.75
CA LEU A 21 28.82 27.02 7.68
C LEU A 21 27.38 27.51 7.46
N VAL A 22 27.20 28.83 7.32
CA VAL A 22 25.88 29.41 7.05
C VAL A 22 25.34 28.87 5.73
N PHE A 23 26.14 28.88 4.67
CA PHE A 23 25.74 28.33 3.37
C PHE A 23 25.38 26.84 3.45
N SER A 24 26.17 26.04 4.18
CA SER A 24 25.90 24.62 4.38
C SER A 24 24.59 24.37 5.14
N ILE A 25 24.29 25.17 6.15
CA ILE A 25 23.02 25.07 6.90
C ILE A 25 21.85 25.43 5.99
N PHE A 26 21.95 26.52 5.23
CA PHE A 26 20.90 26.92 4.29
C PHE A 26 20.69 25.90 3.17
N ALA A 27 21.76 25.36 2.60
CA ALA A 27 21.69 24.31 1.59
C ALA A 27 21.03 23.04 2.14
N PHE A 28 21.35 22.66 3.37
CA PHE A 28 20.74 21.50 4.04
C PHE A 28 19.26 21.73 4.34
N LEU A 29 18.88 22.90 4.85
CA LEU A 29 17.47 23.24 5.08
C LEU A 29 16.66 23.31 3.78
N PHE A 30 17.25 23.84 2.72
CA PHE A 30 16.64 23.87 1.39
C PHE A 30 16.46 22.46 0.82
N LEU A 31 17.46 21.60 0.99
CA LEU A 31 17.39 20.19 0.64
C LEU A 31 16.25 19.50 1.41
N LEU A 32 16.15 19.72 2.72
CA LEU A 32 15.06 19.18 3.53
C LEU A 32 13.69 19.75 3.14
N LEU A 33 13.61 20.99 2.68
CA LEU A 33 12.35 21.59 2.24
C LEU A 33 11.88 21.02 0.89
N ILE A 34 12.81 20.70 -0.02
CA ILE A 34 12.48 20.10 -1.31
C ILE A 34 12.21 18.59 -1.18
N ILE A 35 13.05 17.87 -0.43
CA ILE A 35 12.98 16.41 -0.33
C ILE A 35 12.03 15.96 0.79
N GLY A 36 11.92 16.73 1.87
CA GLY A 36 11.10 16.42 3.05
C GLY A 36 9.64 16.08 2.73
N PRO A 37 8.93 16.84 1.88
CA PRO A 37 7.57 16.51 1.47
C PRO A 37 7.45 15.14 0.80
N TRP A 38 8.43 14.74 -0.02
CA TRP A 38 8.45 13.42 -0.67
C TRP A 38 8.73 12.28 0.30
N ILE A 39 9.56 12.52 1.31
CA ILE A 39 9.86 11.53 2.37
C ILE A 39 8.64 11.37 3.28
N VAL A 40 7.98 12.46 3.66
CA VAL A 40 6.76 12.41 4.49
C VAL A 40 5.61 11.76 3.74
N ASP A 41 5.46 11.96 2.43
CA ASP A 41 4.46 11.25 1.62
C ASP A 41 4.79 9.75 1.53
N ARG A 42 6.07 9.40 1.34
CA ARG A 42 6.53 8.00 1.23
C ARG A 42 6.45 7.22 2.55
N PHE A 43 6.66 7.86 3.70
CA PHE A 43 6.71 7.19 5.02
C PHE A 43 5.54 7.54 5.96
N GLY A 44 4.77 8.58 5.67
CA GLY A 44 3.77 9.17 6.57
C GLY A 44 2.42 8.47 6.60
N ASN A 45 2.22 7.40 5.83
CA ASN A 45 0.93 6.71 5.76
C ASN A 45 1.06 5.18 5.86
N HIS A 46 2.03 4.68 6.62
CA HIS A 46 2.10 3.27 6.98
C HIS A 46 1.75 3.15 8.46
N GLY A 47 0.46 3.26 8.75
CA GLY A 47 -0.04 3.01 10.08
C GLY A 47 0.02 1.50 10.37
N PRO A 48 -0.03 1.08 11.65
CA PRO A 48 -0.16 -0.34 12.03
C PRO A 48 -1.43 -1.00 11.46
N GLN A 49 -2.35 -0.22 10.87
CA GLN A 49 -3.52 -0.70 10.14
C GLN A 49 -3.19 -1.23 8.74
N ASP A 50 -2.04 -0.86 8.15
CA ASP A 50 -1.66 -1.31 6.81
C ASP A 50 -1.09 -2.74 6.80
N GLU A 51 -0.56 -3.27 7.91
CA GLU A 51 -0.04 -4.65 7.95
C GLU A 51 -1.11 -5.72 7.66
N PRO A 52 -2.28 -5.76 8.32
CA PRO A 52 -3.30 -6.75 8.00
C PRO A 52 -3.88 -6.54 6.59
N GLU A 53 -3.95 -5.30 6.12
CA GLU A 53 -4.45 -5.00 4.78
C GLU A 53 -3.47 -5.46 3.70
N GLN A 54 -2.18 -5.18 3.85
CA GLN A 54 -1.11 -5.67 2.97
C GLN A 54 -1.08 -7.19 2.90
N ARG A 55 -1.31 -7.89 4.03
CA ARG A 55 -1.43 -9.36 4.02
C ARG A 55 -2.60 -9.83 3.16
N LEU A 56 -3.77 -9.18 3.21
CA LEU A 56 -4.90 -9.55 2.34
C LEU A 56 -4.57 -9.39 0.86
N PHE A 57 -3.90 -8.29 0.49
CA PHE A 57 -3.44 -8.07 -0.89
C PHE A 57 -2.43 -9.13 -1.32
N GLN A 58 -1.50 -9.49 -0.45
CA GLN A 58 -0.50 -10.52 -0.70
C GLN A 58 -1.16 -11.90 -0.87
N GLU A 59 -2.06 -12.29 0.02
CA GLU A 59 -2.77 -13.57 -0.06
C GLU A 59 -3.60 -13.70 -1.35
N SER A 60 -4.29 -12.63 -1.76
CA SER A 60 -5.02 -12.61 -3.04
C SER A 60 -4.06 -12.70 -4.24
N ALA A 61 -2.89 -12.08 -4.16
CA ALA A 61 -1.86 -12.20 -5.20
C ALA A 61 -1.27 -13.61 -5.26
N GLU A 62 -1.04 -14.24 -4.10
CA GLU A 62 -0.57 -15.62 -4.01
C GLU A 62 -1.60 -16.60 -4.58
N PHE A 63 -2.88 -16.46 -4.24
CA PHE A 63 -3.97 -17.25 -4.83
C PHE A 63 -3.95 -17.13 -6.36
N ARG A 64 -3.91 -15.90 -6.88
CA ARG A 64 -3.83 -15.66 -8.33
C ARG A 64 -2.59 -16.28 -8.95
N SER A 65 -1.43 -16.15 -8.32
CA SER A 65 -0.18 -16.74 -8.85
C SER A 65 -0.24 -18.27 -8.92
N ARG A 66 -0.87 -18.89 -7.91
CA ARG A 66 -1.02 -20.35 -7.80
C ARG A 66 -1.96 -20.90 -8.87
N TRP A 67 -3.04 -20.17 -9.13
CA TRP A 67 -4.12 -20.61 -10.02
C TRP A 67 -4.12 -19.93 -11.39
N GLN A 68 -3.13 -19.10 -11.73
CA GLN A 68 -3.07 -18.38 -13.01
C GLN A 68 -3.08 -19.29 -14.25
N HIS A 69 -2.58 -20.52 -14.11
CA HIS A 69 -2.49 -21.51 -15.20
C HIS A 69 -3.61 -22.54 -15.16
N VAL A 70 -4.51 -22.45 -14.18
CA VAL A 70 -5.62 -23.39 -13.96
C VAL A 70 -6.92 -22.66 -14.20
N GLN A 71 -7.87 -23.32 -14.86
CA GLN A 71 -9.18 -22.72 -15.06
C GLN A 71 -9.89 -22.59 -13.71
N LEU A 72 -10.43 -21.41 -13.40
CA LEU A 72 -11.03 -21.11 -12.08
C LEU A 72 -12.10 -22.12 -11.64
N TRP A 73 -12.82 -22.73 -12.57
CA TRP A 73 -13.82 -23.76 -12.27
C TRP A 73 -13.24 -25.13 -11.87
N GLN A 74 -11.92 -25.33 -12.00
CA GLN A 74 -11.23 -26.53 -11.51
C GLN A 74 -10.67 -26.34 -10.10
N VAL A 75 -10.66 -25.09 -9.60
CA VAL A 75 -10.19 -24.75 -8.25
C VAL A 75 -11.20 -25.29 -7.22
N PRO A 76 -10.75 -25.86 -6.10
CA PRO A 76 -11.64 -26.32 -5.04
C PRO A 76 -12.58 -25.20 -4.56
N TYR A 77 -13.85 -25.54 -4.34
CA TYR A 77 -14.87 -24.58 -3.90
C TYR A 77 -14.47 -23.83 -2.62
N ALA A 78 -13.81 -24.51 -1.67
CA ALA A 78 -13.33 -23.89 -0.44
C ALA A 78 -12.30 -22.78 -0.69
N GLU A 79 -11.42 -22.95 -1.67
CA GLU A 79 -10.43 -21.93 -2.04
C GLU A 79 -11.08 -20.76 -2.80
N LEU A 80 -12.05 -21.05 -3.69
CA LEU A 80 -12.83 -20.02 -4.37
C LEU A 80 -13.65 -19.18 -3.40
N ALA A 81 -14.30 -19.83 -2.41
CA ALA A 81 -15.06 -19.14 -1.37
C ALA A 81 -14.17 -18.25 -0.50
N CYS A 82 -12.96 -18.73 -0.17
CA CYS A 82 -11.97 -17.94 0.56
C CYS A 82 -11.53 -16.71 -0.24
N GLU A 83 -11.22 -16.86 -1.53
CA GLU A 83 -10.84 -15.73 -2.38
C GLU A 83 -11.98 -14.73 -2.60
N ALA A 84 -13.22 -15.21 -2.75
CA ALA A 84 -14.39 -14.33 -2.84
C ALA A 84 -14.56 -13.48 -1.56
N SER A 85 -14.35 -14.08 -0.38
CA SER A 85 -14.36 -13.36 0.89
C SER A 85 -13.22 -12.32 0.96
N ARG A 86 -11.98 -12.69 0.57
CA ARG A 86 -10.85 -11.75 0.53
C ARG A 86 -11.10 -10.58 -0.42
N CYS A 87 -11.60 -10.85 -1.63
CA CYS A 87 -11.94 -9.79 -2.59
C CYS A 87 -12.97 -8.81 -2.01
N GLY A 88 -14.00 -9.32 -1.31
CA GLY A 88 -14.97 -8.46 -0.62
C GLY A 88 -14.35 -7.58 0.46
N GLN A 89 -13.44 -8.13 1.27
CA GLN A 89 -12.72 -7.38 2.30
C GLN A 89 -11.83 -6.29 1.69
N ILE A 90 -11.09 -6.61 0.63
CA ILE A 90 -10.24 -5.66 -0.10
C ILE A 90 -11.07 -4.51 -0.69
N ILE A 91 -12.22 -4.81 -1.32
CA ILE A 91 -13.12 -3.78 -1.84
C ILE A 91 -13.59 -2.84 -0.72
N SER A 92 -13.98 -3.38 0.44
CA SER A 92 -14.42 -2.57 1.59
C SER A 92 -13.31 -1.63 2.10
N ILE A 93 -12.06 -2.13 2.17
CA ILE A 93 -10.89 -1.33 2.54
C ILE A 93 -10.67 -0.19 1.53
N LEU A 94 -10.70 -0.51 0.23
CA LEU A 94 -10.49 0.47 -0.83
C LEU A 94 -11.60 1.53 -0.87
N GLU A 95 -12.85 1.15 -0.64
CA GLU A 95 -13.99 2.06 -0.53
C GLU A 95 -13.86 2.99 0.69
N LYS A 96 -13.38 2.46 1.82
CA LYS A 96 -13.09 3.26 3.01
C LYS A 96 -11.96 4.26 2.74
N ARG A 97 -10.89 3.85 2.06
CA ARG A 97 -9.81 4.77 1.63
C ARG A 97 -10.33 5.84 0.66
N ARG A 98 -11.24 5.49 -0.25
CA ARG A 98 -11.87 6.42 -1.21
C ARG A 98 -12.74 7.49 -0.57
N THR A 99 -13.36 7.19 0.56
CA THR A 99 -14.21 8.13 1.31
C THR A 99 -13.44 8.93 2.36
N GLY A 100 -12.15 8.62 2.56
CA GLY A 100 -11.28 9.28 3.53
C GLY A 100 -10.76 10.64 3.09
N PRO A 101 -10.28 11.47 4.04
CA PRO A 101 -9.80 12.83 3.78
C PRO A 101 -8.58 12.91 2.83
N MET A 102 -7.79 11.83 2.69
CA MET A 102 -6.67 11.74 1.74
C MET A 102 -7.06 11.27 0.32
N ALA A 103 -8.34 10.97 0.07
CA ALA A 103 -8.79 10.39 -1.21
C ALA A 103 -8.69 11.33 -2.43
N ARG A 104 -8.44 12.63 -2.22
CA ARG A 104 -8.57 13.64 -3.27
C ARG A 104 -7.47 13.56 -4.34
N SER A 105 -6.29 13.04 -4.00
CA SER A 105 -5.17 12.85 -4.94
C SER A 105 -5.11 11.45 -5.54
N ALA A 106 -5.68 10.44 -4.87
CA ALA A 106 -5.59 9.02 -5.27
C ALA A 106 -6.93 8.42 -5.75
N ASN A 107 -7.95 9.24 -6.02
CA ASN A 107 -9.32 8.76 -6.28
C ASN A 107 -9.40 7.87 -7.52
N ASP A 108 -8.77 8.28 -8.63
CA ASP A 108 -8.84 7.53 -9.90
C ASP A 108 -8.15 6.16 -9.80
N GLU A 109 -7.01 6.10 -9.11
CA GLU A 109 -6.31 4.84 -8.84
C GLU A 109 -7.15 3.91 -7.95
N LEU A 110 -7.75 4.45 -6.88
CA LEU A 110 -8.65 3.68 -6.02
C LEU A 110 -9.89 3.18 -6.78
N ILE A 111 -10.46 4.00 -7.67
CA ILE A 111 -11.60 3.61 -8.51
C ILE A 111 -11.20 2.45 -9.43
N ASN A 112 -10.03 2.53 -10.07
CA ASN A 112 -9.52 1.47 -10.92
C ASN A 112 -9.30 0.17 -10.14
N GLN A 113 -8.69 0.25 -8.95
CA GLN A 113 -8.48 -0.93 -8.10
C GLN A 113 -9.80 -1.55 -7.64
N ILE A 114 -10.76 -0.74 -7.19
CA ILE A 114 -12.10 -1.22 -6.80
C ILE A 114 -12.79 -1.91 -7.98
N SER A 115 -12.73 -1.32 -9.18
CA SER A 115 -13.31 -1.91 -10.39
C SER A 115 -12.68 -3.27 -10.69
N TRP A 116 -11.35 -3.35 -10.64
CA TRP A 116 -10.60 -4.57 -10.88
C TRP A 116 -10.96 -5.69 -9.90
N TYR A 117 -11.05 -5.39 -8.60
CA TYR A 117 -11.44 -6.38 -7.58
C TYR A 117 -12.90 -6.82 -7.72
N ARG A 118 -13.81 -5.92 -8.13
CA ARG A 118 -15.23 -6.27 -8.39
C ARG A 118 -15.38 -7.21 -9.58
N THR A 119 -14.64 -6.98 -10.66
CA THR A 119 -14.61 -7.90 -11.79
C THR A 119 -14.08 -9.27 -11.36
N THR A 120 -12.96 -9.28 -10.63
CA THR A 120 -12.36 -10.53 -10.11
C THR A 120 -13.34 -11.30 -9.22
N LEU A 121 -14.00 -10.62 -8.28
CA LEU A 121 -15.02 -11.22 -7.41
C LEU A 121 -16.15 -11.87 -8.22
N THR A 122 -16.62 -11.19 -9.26
CA THR A 122 -17.69 -11.70 -10.13
C THR A 122 -17.23 -12.98 -10.85
N THR A 123 -16.00 -13.02 -11.36
CA THR A 123 -15.45 -14.21 -12.02
C THR A 123 -15.30 -15.38 -11.05
N VAL A 124 -14.83 -15.14 -9.82
CA VAL A 124 -14.73 -16.17 -8.77
C VAL A 124 -16.12 -16.69 -8.41
N GLN A 125 -17.12 -15.82 -8.27
CA GLN A 125 -18.50 -16.21 -7.99
C GLN A 125 -19.13 -17.04 -9.12
N GLN A 126 -18.83 -16.71 -10.38
CA GLN A 126 -19.25 -17.51 -11.53
C GLN A 126 -18.60 -18.90 -11.51
N ALA A 127 -17.31 -19.00 -11.17
CA ALA A 127 -16.63 -20.28 -11.00
C ALA A 127 -17.23 -21.10 -9.85
N MET A 128 -17.55 -20.47 -8.72
CA MET A 128 -18.25 -21.12 -7.60
C MET A 128 -19.62 -21.66 -8.02
N ALA A 129 -20.40 -20.89 -8.78
CA ALA A 129 -21.70 -21.32 -9.29
C ALA A 129 -21.56 -22.53 -10.21
N TYR A 130 -20.55 -22.53 -11.09
CA TYR A 130 -20.24 -23.67 -11.95
C TYR A 130 -19.86 -24.92 -11.14
N VAL A 131 -18.94 -24.80 -10.18
CA VAL A 131 -18.51 -25.92 -9.32
C VAL A 131 -19.68 -26.48 -8.52
N THR A 132 -20.55 -25.61 -8.01
CA THR A 132 -21.77 -26.01 -7.28
C THR A 132 -22.72 -26.80 -8.18
N ALA A 133 -22.93 -26.35 -9.42
CA ALA A 133 -23.76 -27.06 -10.39
C ALA A 133 -23.22 -28.46 -10.75
N HIS A 134 -21.91 -28.69 -10.59
CA HIS A 134 -21.24 -29.96 -10.86
C HIS A 134 -21.00 -30.80 -9.60
N GLY A 135 -21.67 -30.47 -8.49
CA GLY A 135 -21.65 -31.28 -7.26
C GLY A 135 -20.48 -30.99 -6.31
N GLY A 136 -19.65 -30.00 -6.59
CA GLY A 136 -18.53 -29.57 -5.72
C GLY A 136 -18.89 -28.48 -4.71
N GLY A 137 -20.18 -28.28 -4.41
CA GLY A 137 -20.68 -27.21 -3.54
C GLY A 137 -20.31 -27.37 -2.05
N PRO A 138 -20.74 -26.43 -1.20
CA PRO A 138 -20.44 -26.47 0.23
C PRO A 138 -20.97 -27.76 0.85
N GLN A 139 -20.10 -28.50 1.55
CA GLN A 139 -20.53 -29.65 2.33
C GLN A 139 -21.41 -29.16 3.49
N LEU A 140 -22.72 -29.26 3.34
CA LEU A 140 -23.63 -29.10 4.47
C LEU A 140 -23.29 -30.20 5.49
N PRO A 141 -23.07 -29.85 6.78
CA PRO A 141 -22.90 -30.88 7.80
C PRO A 141 -24.15 -31.79 7.81
N PRO A 142 -23.97 -33.12 7.96
CA PRO A 142 -25.11 -34.02 8.05
C PRO A 142 -25.95 -33.60 9.25
N HIS A 143 -27.18 -33.15 8.99
CA HIS A 143 -28.18 -32.97 10.03
C HIS A 143 -28.46 -34.34 10.62
N GLY A 144 -27.82 -34.66 11.75
CA GLY A 144 -28.14 -35.82 12.56
C GLY A 144 -29.58 -35.68 13.03
N THR A 145 -30.46 -36.52 12.47
CA THR A 145 -31.80 -36.80 12.98
C THR A 145 -31.71 -37.74 14.17
#